data_AF-C6L8W5-F1
#
_entry.id   AF-C6L8W5-F1
#
_cell.length_a   1.000
_cell.length_b   1.000
_cell.length_c   1.000
_cell.angle_alpha   90.00
_cell.angle_beta   90.00
_cell.angle_gamma   90.00
#
_symmetry.space_group_name_H-M   'P 1'
#
loop_
_entity.id
_entity.type
_entity.pdbx_description
1 polymer ?
#
loop_
_entity_poly.entity_id
_entity_poly.type
_entity_poly.pdbx_seq_one_letter_code
_entity_poly.pdbx_strand_id
1 'polypeptide(L)'
;MAGKSSDLTGKRFGRLCVLEKTDERWSGYIVWKCVCDCGNEILADTRRLKRGTIRDCGCSSRHSANGGKKAEDLTGQRFGNLTVISRAENQKKRVCWKCRCDCGNEKIIAARKLKAGTAQSCGCQDMGFRHAKLDLAGQRFGRLTVLYPTDEKNKKLSLYWHCRCTCGNELDVSRDALLSGAKKSCGCLQQEAWDGIKNQLTRVDGTCIEWLEKRKYRCDNTSGFRGVNRMKQGGYRVTIGFKGKRFYIGKYRSFQEAVQARLEAEELVHEGFVKRYRLWQQKAAQDAEWGTQNPLIFEVERKNGNLHIISNINS
;
A
#
# COMPACT_ATOMS: atom_id res chain seq x y z
N MET A 1 -36.48 -33.54 51.39
CA MET A 1 -37.64 -32.70 51.01
C MET A 1 -37.94 -32.94 49.53
N ALA A 2 -39.07 -33.57 49.23
CA ALA A 2 -39.46 -33.98 47.88
C ALA A 2 -39.82 -32.75 47.03
N GLY A 3 -38.95 -32.39 46.09
CA GLY A 3 -39.20 -31.32 45.13
C GLY A 3 -40.30 -31.73 44.15
N LYS A 4 -41.46 -31.06 44.24
CA LYS A 4 -42.63 -31.19 43.36
C LYS A 4 -42.22 -31.38 41.89
N SER A 5 -42.27 -32.62 41.40
CA SER A 5 -42.17 -32.93 39.98
C SER A 5 -43.41 -32.38 39.30
N SER A 6 -43.27 -31.23 38.63
CA SER A 6 -44.36 -30.64 37.86
C SER A 6 -44.69 -31.60 36.71
N ASP A 7 -45.90 -32.13 36.69
CA ASP A 7 -46.37 -32.89 35.53
C ASP A 7 -46.48 -31.94 34.32
N LEU A 8 -45.87 -32.38 33.22
CA LEU A 8 -45.83 -31.65 31.97
C LEU A 8 -46.74 -32.26 30.90
N THR A 9 -47.43 -33.36 31.21
CA THR A 9 -48.39 -34.03 30.32
C THR A 9 -49.44 -33.04 29.80
N GLY A 10 -49.68 -33.05 28.48
CA GLY A 10 -50.60 -32.15 27.79
C GLY A 10 -50.10 -30.71 27.57
N LYS A 11 -48.93 -30.33 28.11
CA LYS A 11 -48.40 -28.97 27.93
C LYS A 11 -47.67 -28.83 26.60
N ARG A 12 -47.80 -27.64 26.01
CA ARG A 12 -47.23 -27.28 24.71
C ARG A 12 -46.02 -26.37 24.87
N PHE A 13 -44.91 -26.74 24.25
CA PHE A 13 -43.64 -26.02 24.24
C PHE A 13 -43.22 -25.76 22.79
N GLY A 14 -43.55 -24.58 22.27
CA GLY A 14 -43.41 -24.29 20.84
C GLY A 14 -44.39 -25.12 20.02
N ARG A 15 -43.86 -25.96 19.13
CA ARG A 15 -44.60 -26.93 18.29
C ARG A 15 -44.60 -28.35 18.90
N LEU A 16 -44.17 -28.53 20.15
CA LEU A 16 -44.15 -29.84 20.83
C LEU A 16 -45.24 -29.90 21.89
N CYS A 17 -46.06 -30.93 21.86
CA CYS A 17 -47.01 -31.30 22.92
C CYS A 17 -46.48 -32.51 23.67
N VAL A 18 -46.41 -32.42 24.99
CA VAL A 18 -45.98 -33.55 25.84
C VAL A 18 -47.12 -34.56 25.93
N LEU A 19 -46.87 -35.81 25.55
CA LEU A 19 -47.84 -36.90 25.62
C LEU A 19 -47.81 -37.61 26.96
N GLU A 20 -46.63 -38.09 27.36
CA GLU A 20 -46.51 -38.92 28.55
C GLU A 20 -45.12 -38.83 29.17
N LYS A 21 -45.07 -39.16 30.45
CA LYS A 21 -43.85 -39.27 31.22
C LYS A 21 -43.19 -40.61 30.94
N THR A 22 -41.89 -40.62 30.71
CA THR A 22 -41.11 -41.86 30.60
C THR A 22 -40.39 -42.18 31.91
N ASP A 23 -39.96 -43.43 32.07
CA ASP A 23 -39.14 -43.86 33.20
C ASP A 23 -37.67 -43.44 33.06
N GLU A 24 -37.28 -42.90 31.91
CA GLU A 24 -35.91 -42.45 31.64
C GLU A 24 -35.58 -41.11 32.30
N ARG A 25 -34.32 -40.98 32.72
CA ARG A 25 -33.78 -39.73 33.25
C ARG A 25 -32.47 -39.35 32.55
N TRP A 26 -32.42 -38.13 32.01
CA TRP A 26 -31.21 -37.57 31.43
C TRP A 26 -30.64 -36.51 32.34
N SER A 27 -29.40 -36.71 32.80
CA SER A 27 -28.69 -35.80 33.72
C SER A 27 -29.53 -35.42 34.95
N GLY A 28 -30.28 -36.39 35.50
CA GLY A 28 -31.13 -36.21 36.68
C GLY A 28 -32.54 -35.63 36.39
N TYR A 29 -32.85 -35.25 35.16
CA TYR A 29 -34.17 -34.73 34.77
C TYR A 29 -35.04 -35.81 34.13
N ILE A 30 -36.34 -35.77 34.43
CA ILE A 30 -37.35 -36.66 33.83
C ILE A 30 -37.41 -36.42 32.32
N VAL A 31 -37.41 -37.50 31.55
CA VAL A 31 -37.59 -37.47 30.10
C VAL A 31 -39.07 -37.66 29.76
N TRP A 32 -39.54 -36.87 28.81
CA TRP A 32 -40.93 -36.86 28.37
C TRP A 32 -41.04 -37.21 26.89
N LYS A 33 -42.03 -38.02 26.56
CA LYS A 33 -42.40 -38.31 25.18
C LYS A 33 -43.26 -37.16 24.65
N CYS A 34 -42.84 -36.56 23.55
CA CYS A 34 -43.49 -35.39 22.97
C CYS A 34 -43.85 -35.63 21.51
N VAL A 35 -45.05 -35.25 21.09
CA VAL A 35 -45.45 -35.18 19.68
C VAL A 35 -45.30 -33.75 19.18
N CYS A 36 -44.69 -33.59 18.03
CA CYS A 36 -44.63 -32.29 17.37
C CYS A 36 -45.84 -32.08 16.45
N ASP A 37 -46.19 -30.82 16.17
CA ASP A 37 -47.17 -30.43 15.13
C ASP A 37 -46.84 -31.07 13.76
N CYS A 38 -45.58 -31.48 13.54
CA CYS A 38 -45.11 -32.22 12.36
C CYS A 38 -45.55 -33.69 12.31
N GLY A 39 -46.17 -34.22 13.37
CA GLY A 39 -46.52 -35.64 13.54
C GLY A 39 -45.40 -36.53 14.08
N ASN A 40 -44.14 -36.06 14.15
CA ASN A 40 -43.04 -36.85 14.70
C ASN A 40 -43.00 -36.81 16.23
N GLU A 41 -42.64 -37.97 16.80
CA GLU A 41 -42.40 -38.16 18.21
C GLU A 41 -40.92 -37.97 18.56
N ILE A 42 -40.64 -37.28 19.66
CA ILE A 42 -39.29 -37.08 20.20
C ILE A 42 -39.27 -37.23 21.73
N LEU A 43 -38.11 -37.56 22.28
CA LEU A 43 -37.85 -37.54 23.72
C LEU A 43 -37.17 -36.22 24.12
N ALA A 44 -37.70 -35.56 25.14
CA ALA A 44 -37.15 -34.30 25.65
C ALA A 44 -37.18 -34.26 27.18
N ASP A 45 -36.08 -33.85 27.80
CA ASP A 45 -36.02 -33.70 29.26
C ASP A 45 -36.73 -32.43 29.76
N THR A 46 -37.17 -32.46 31.03
CA THR A 46 -37.84 -31.34 31.71
C THR A 46 -37.09 -30.02 31.59
N ARG A 47 -35.75 -30.05 31.63
CA ARG A 47 -34.91 -28.83 31.61
C ARG A 47 -34.95 -28.18 30.22
N ARG A 48 -34.85 -28.97 29.16
CA ARG A 48 -34.88 -28.50 27.77
C ARG A 48 -36.24 -27.95 27.37
N LEU A 49 -37.32 -28.59 27.83
CA LEU A 49 -38.71 -28.12 27.61
C LEU A 49 -38.95 -26.78 28.31
N LYS A 50 -38.63 -26.68 29.62
CA LYS A 50 -38.87 -25.44 30.40
C LYS A 50 -37.98 -24.28 29.97
N ARG A 51 -36.72 -24.52 29.59
CA ARG A 51 -35.82 -23.47 29.07
C ARG A 51 -36.13 -23.08 27.62
N GLY A 52 -36.98 -23.86 26.93
CA GLY A 52 -37.34 -23.62 25.54
C GLY A 52 -36.17 -23.75 24.57
N THR A 53 -35.15 -24.55 24.91
CA THR A 53 -34.03 -24.86 23.98
C THR A 53 -34.43 -25.88 22.93
N ILE A 54 -35.52 -26.63 23.17
CA ILE A 54 -36.16 -27.48 22.18
C ILE A 54 -37.61 -27.03 22.02
N ARG A 55 -38.02 -26.73 20.79
CA ARG A 55 -39.34 -26.18 20.46
C ARG A 55 -40.04 -26.89 19.30
N ASP A 56 -39.36 -27.84 18.64
CA ASP A 56 -39.91 -28.69 17.58
C ASP A 56 -39.10 -29.99 17.42
N CYS A 57 -39.61 -30.93 16.62
CA CYS A 57 -39.00 -32.23 16.32
C CYS A 57 -37.68 -32.13 15.49
N GLY A 58 -37.17 -30.93 15.21
CA GLY A 58 -36.19 -30.66 14.17
C GLY A 58 -36.83 -30.49 12.78
N CYS A 59 -38.16 -30.41 12.67
CA CYS A 59 -38.84 -30.17 11.39
C CYS A 59 -38.57 -28.76 10.85
N SER A 60 -38.42 -27.76 11.73
CA SER A 60 -38.16 -26.38 11.32
C SER A 60 -36.81 -26.25 10.62
N SER A 61 -35.82 -27.04 11.06
CA SER A 61 -34.52 -27.14 10.38
C SER A 61 -34.56 -28.06 9.16
N ARG A 62 -35.36 -29.14 9.15
CA ARG A 62 -35.53 -30.00 7.95
C ARG A 62 -36.21 -29.28 6.78
N HIS A 63 -37.17 -28.39 7.05
CA HIS A 63 -37.79 -27.55 6.01
C HIS A 63 -36.81 -26.48 5.48
N SER A 64 -35.82 -26.06 6.29
CA SER A 64 -34.77 -25.14 5.86
C SER A 64 -33.56 -25.84 5.21
N ALA A 65 -33.35 -27.14 5.46
CA ALA A 65 -32.21 -27.90 4.97
C ALA A 65 -32.48 -28.67 3.66
N ASN A 66 -33.74 -28.96 3.31
CA ASN A 66 -34.11 -29.63 2.05
C ASN A 66 -34.82 -28.73 1.03
N GLY A 67 -34.95 -27.43 1.32
CA GLY A 67 -35.43 -26.41 0.38
C GLY A 67 -34.33 -25.81 -0.49
N GLY A 68 -33.40 -26.63 -0.99
CA GLY A 68 -32.52 -26.19 -2.06
C GLY A 68 -33.40 -25.85 -3.26
N LYS A 69 -33.65 -24.55 -3.53
CA LYS A 69 -34.30 -24.08 -4.76
C LYS A 69 -33.77 -24.92 -5.92
N LYS A 70 -34.68 -25.55 -6.68
CA LYS A 70 -34.38 -26.25 -7.95
C LYS A 70 -33.26 -25.47 -8.63
N ALA A 71 -32.09 -26.08 -8.79
CA ALA A 71 -30.86 -25.36 -9.13
C ALA A 71 -31.11 -24.51 -10.36
N GLU A 72 -31.25 -23.20 -10.15
CA GLU A 72 -31.64 -22.22 -11.16
C GLU A 72 -30.70 -22.34 -12.36
N ASP A 73 -31.27 -22.45 -13.56
CA ASP A 73 -30.50 -22.48 -14.79
C ASP A 73 -29.96 -21.08 -15.07
N LEU A 74 -28.63 -20.97 -15.11
CA LEU A 74 -27.95 -19.71 -15.37
C LEU A 74 -27.51 -19.60 -16.83
N THR A 75 -27.81 -20.57 -17.69
CA THR A 75 -27.43 -20.58 -19.11
C THR A 75 -27.88 -19.30 -19.81
N GLY A 76 -26.96 -18.67 -20.56
CA GLY A 76 -27.19 -17.40 -21.26
C GLY A 76 -27.15 -16.15 -20.37
N GLN A 77 -27.14 -16.29 -19.04
CA GLN A 77 -27.05 -15.13 -18.16
C GLN A 77 -25.63 -14.55 -18.13
N ARG A 78 -25.56 -13.23 -18.03
CA ARG A 78 -24.31 -12.47 -18.00
C ARG A 78 -24.04 -11.91 -16.61
N PHE A 79 -22.83 -12.16 -16.11
CA PHE A 79 -22.33 -11.70 -14.81
C PHE A 79 -21.05 -10.90 -15.05
N GLY A 80 -21.18 -9.58 -15.18
CA GLY A 80 -20.08 -8.71 -15.61
C GLY A 80 -19.61 -9.05 -17.03
N ASN A 81 -18.33 -9.44 -17.15
CA ASN A 81 -17.72 -9.83 -18.42
C ASN A 81 -17.87 -11.33 -18.73
N LEU A 82 -18.64 -12.08 -17.94
CA LEU A 82 -18.81 -13.53 -18.09
C LEU A 82 -20.23 -13.88 -18.54
N THR A 83 -20.36 -14.64 -19.61
CA THR A 83 -21.61 -15.23 -20.09
C THR A 83 -21.62 -16.72 -19.81
N VAL A 84 -22.67 -17.23 -19.17
CA VAL A 84 -22.79 -18.66 -18.86
C VAL A 84 -23.15 -19.44 -20.14
N ILE A 85 -22.37 -20.44 -20.49
CA ILE A 85 -22.56 -21.27 -21.69
C ILE A 85 -23.34 -22.54 -21.36
N SER A 86 -22.93 -23.26 -20.32
CA SER A 86 -23.50 -24.55 -19.97
C SER A 86 -23.17 -24.98 -18.55
N ARG A 87 -23.88 -25.98 -18.04
CA ARG A 87 -23.60 -26.57 -16.74
C ARG A 87 -22.32 -27.41 -16.80
N ALA A 88 -21.45 -27.23 -15.82
CA ALA A 88 -20.22 -28.02 -15.67
C ALA A 88 -20.38 -29.06 -14.53
N GLU A 89 -19.42 -29.97 -14.42
CA GLU A 89 -19.38 -30.95 -13.33
C GLU A 89 -19.37 -30.26 -11.97
N ASN A 90 -20.13 -30.84 -11.03
CA ASN A 90 -20.20 -30.31 -9.68
C ASN A 90 -18.86 -30.52 -8.96
N GLN A 91 -18.20 -29.45 -8.53
CA GLN A 91 -16.99 -29.55 -7.73
C GLN A 91 -17.31 -29.44 -6.24
N LYS A 92 -16.80 -30.38 -5.42
CA LYS A 92 -17.03 -30.42 -3.96
C LYS A 92 -18.53 -30.28 -3.59
N LYS A 93 -19.40 -31.01 -4.31
CA LYS A 93 -20.87 -30.99 -4.18
C LYS A 93 -21.54 -29.63 -4.49
N ARG A 94 -20.85 -28.71 -5.17
CA ARG A 94 -21.40 -27.39 -5.56
C ARG A 94 -21.65 -27.35 -7.06
N VAL A 95 -22.77 -26.71 -7.45
CA VAL A 95 -23.11 -26.49 -8.85
C VAL A 95 -22.12 -25.51 -9.49
N CYS A 96 -21.52 -25.94 -10.59
CA CYS A 96 -20.56 -25.16 -11.37
C CYS A 96 -21.09 -24.93 -12.79
N TRP A 97 -20.68 -23.81 -13.37
CA TRP A 97 -21.09 -23.38 -14.69
C TRP A 97 -19.87 -23.08 -15.54
N LYS A 98 -19.88 -23.54 -16.78
CA LYS A 98 -18.91 -23.16 -17.80
C LYS A 98 -19.30 -21.79 -18.33
N CYS A 99 -18.42 -20.81 -18.14
CA CYS A 99 -18.66 -19.42 -18.53
C CYS A 99 -17.64 -18.99 -19.58
N ARG A 100 -18.07 -18.24 -20.60
CA ARG A 100 -17.21 -17.54 -21.57
C ARG A 100 -17.05 -16.10 -21.16
N CYS A 101 -15.82 -15.63 -21.05
CA CYS A 101 -15.51 -14.23 -20.80
C CYS A 101 -15.51 -13.44 -22.10
N ASP A 102 -15.78 -12.14 -22.05
CA ASP A 102 -15.69 -11.23 -23.22
C ASP A 102 -14.29 -11.23 -23.85
N CYS A 103 -13.26 -11.63 -23.10
CA CYS A 103 -11.89 -11.80 -23.62
C CYS A 103 -11.67 -13.11 -24.39
N GLY A 104 -12.71 -13.93 -24.59
CA GLY A 104 -12.66 -15.21 -25.30
C GLY A 104 -12.34 -16.43 -24.44
N ASN A 105 -11.85 -16.24 -23.20
CA ASN A 105 -11.48 -17.35 -22.32
C ASN A 105 -12.69 -18.02 -21.66
N GLU A 106 -12.63 -19.35 -21.51
CA GLU A 106 -13.65 -20.14 -20.83
C GLU A 106 -13.18 -20.53 -19.42
N LYS A 107 -14.07 -20.43 -18.43
CA LYS A 107 -13.76 -20.76 -17.03
C LYS A 107 -14.94 -21.44 -16.35
N ILE A 108 -14.63 -22.47 -15.55
CA ILE A 108 -15.62 -23.13 -14.70
C ILE A 108 -15.74 -22.35 -13.39
N ILE A 109 -16.93 -21.82 -13.11
CA ILE A 109 -17.19 -20.95 -11.97
C ILE A 109 -18.39 -21.49 -11.18
N ALA A 110 -18.25 -21.54 -9.86
CA ALA A 110 -19.33 -21.98 -8.98
C ALA A 110 -20.52 -21.00 -9.01
N ALA A 111 -21.75 -21.51 -9.05
CA ALA A 111 -22.99 -20.73 -9.10
C ALA A 111 -23.06 -19.65 -8.00
N ARG A 112 -22.59 -19.98 -6.78
CA ARG A 112 -22.54 -19.03 -5.66
C ARG A 112 -21.70 -17.79 -5.98
N LYS A 113 -20.57 -17.95 -6.69
CA LYS A 113 -19.65 -16.85 -6.98
C LYS A 113 -20.21 -15.89 -8.03
N LEU A 114 -20.92 -16.43 -9.04
CA LEU A 114 -21.63 -15.65 -10.05
C LEU A 114 -22.74 -14.82 -9.39
N LYS A 115 -23.60 -15.46 -8.59
CA LYS A 115 -24.71 -14.79 -7.90
C LYS A 115 -24.26 -13.76 -6.86
N ALA A 116 -23.17 -14.03 -6.15
CA ALA A 116 -22.62 -13.11 -5.17
C ALA A 116 -21.84 -11.94 -5.80
N GLY A 117 -21.70 -11.89 -7.13
CA GLY A 117 -20.91 -10.85 -7.81
C GLY A 117 -19.40 -10.90 -7.54
N THR A 118 -18.91 -11.97 -6.91
CA THR A 118 -17.47 -12.14 -6.59
C THR A 118 -16.65 -12.69 -7.78
N ALA A 119 -17.33 -13.18 -8.81
CA ALA A 119 -16.72 -13.62 -10.05
C ALA A 119 -17.41 -12.91 -11.23
N GLN A 120 -16.85 -11.78 -11.65
CA GLN A 120 -17.35 -10.95 -12.76
C GLN A 120 -16.43 -10.99 -14.00
N SER A 121 -15.28 -11.66 -13.90
CA SER A 121 -14.34 -11.87 -15.00
C SER A 121 -13.63 -13.21 -14.86
N CYS A 122 -13.01 -13.70 -15.93
CA CYS A 122 -12.19 -14.93 -15.85
C CYS A 122 -10.88 -14.73 -15.05
N GLY A 123 -10.61 -13.52 -14.55
CA GLY A 123 -9.31 -13.14 -13.98
C GLY A 123 -8.36 -12.53 -15.00
N CYS A 124 -8.80 -12.25 -16.23
CA CYS A 124 -8.01 -11.55 -17.26
C CYS A 124 -7.63 -10.10 -16.91
N GLN A 125 -8.15 -9.57 -15.81
CA GLN A 125 -7.76 -8.27 -15.25
C GLN A 125 -6.72 -8.40 -14.12
N ASP A 126 -6.66 -9.54 -13.41
CA ASP A 126 -5.81 -9.75 -12.22
C ASP A 126 -4.70 -10.81 -12.40
N MET A 127 -4.76 -11.63 -13.45
CA MET A 127 -3.69 -12.57 -13.80
C MET A 127 -3.04 -12.14 -15.11
N GLY A 128 -1.72 -11.96 -15.07
CA GLY A 128 -0.83 -11.55 -16.15
C GLY A 128 -0.77 -12.46 -17.39
N PHE A 129 -1.92 -12.73 -18.02
CA PHE A 129 -2.08 -13.33 -19.33
C PHE A 129 -2.77 -12.36 -20.30
N ARG A 130 -2.27 -11.12 -20.35
CA ARG A 130 -2.39 -10.20 -21.51
C ARG A 130 -1.05 -10.05 -22.23
N HIS A 131 -0.35 -11.17 -22.43
CA HIS A 131 0.88 -11.29 -23.24
C HIS A 131 0.65 -11.70 -24.70
N ALA A 132 -0.49 -11.32 -25.25
CA ALA A 132 -0.72 -11.14 -26.68
C ALA A 132 -2.07 -10.41 -26.72
N LYS A 133 -2.21 -9.14 -27.06
CA LYS A 133 -1.92 -8.55 -28.36
C LYS A 133 -2.32 -7.07 -28.29
N LEU A 134 -1.64 -6.27 -27.48
CA LEU A 134 -1.66 -4.81 -27.71
C LEU A 134 -0.26 -4.48 -28.16
N ASP A 135 -0.11 -4.43 -29.48
CA ASP A 135 1.09 -3.94 -30.10
C ASP A 135 1.20 -2.44 -29.78
N LEU A 136 2.27 -2.08 -29.10
CA LEU A 136 2.58 -0.69 -28.80
C LEU A 136 3.48 -0.08 -29.87
N ALA A 137 3.96 -0.85 -30.84
CA ALA A 137 4.80 -0.36 -31.93
C ALA A 137 4.15 0.86 -32.61
N GLY A 138 4.95 1.88 -32.86
CA GLY A 138 4.53 3.16 -33.45
C GLY A 138 3.84 4.13 -32.49
N GLN A 139 3.44 3.69 -31.29
CA GLN A 139 2.79 4.58 -30.33
C GLN A 139 3.80 5.53 -29.66
N ARG A 140 3.34 6.73 -29.35
CA ARG A 140 4.14 7.78 -28.73
C ARG A 140 3.71 8.02 -27.28
N PHE A 141 4.68 7.96 -26.37
CA PHE A 141 4.50 8.22 -24.94
C PHE A 141 5.42 9.39 -24.55
N GLY A 142 4.86 10.61 -24.58
CA GLY A 142 5.65 11.82 -24.41
C GLY A 142 6.68 11.98 -25.54
N ARG A 143 7.97 11.93 -25.19
CA ARG A 143 9.09 12.00 -26.13
C ARG A 143 9.54 10.63 -26.67
N LEU A 144 8.96 9.54 -26.19
CA LEU A 144 9.32 8.18 -26.60
C LEU A 144 8.40 7.70 -27.71
N THR A 145 8.98 7.11 -28.75
CA THR A 145 8.29 6.36 -29.79
C THR A 145 8.64 4.90 -29.62
N VAL A 146 7.63 4.05 -29.47
CA VAL A 146 7.83 2.61 -29.29
C VAL A 146 8.15 1.96 -30.64
N LEU A 147 9.20 1.16 -30.69
CA LEU A 147 9.64 0.47 -31.91
C LEU A 147 9.17 -0.97 -31.94
N TYR A 148 9.63 -1.80 -31.00
CA TYR A 148 9.30 -3.23 -30.96
C TYR A 148 9.34 -3.78 -29.52
N PRO A 149 8.61 -4.87 -29.24
CA PRO A 149 8.70 -5.55 -27.95
C PRO A 149 10.01 -6.33 -27.85
N THR A 150 10.59 -6.40 -26.66
CA THR A 150 11.73 -7.26 -26.36
C THR A 150 11.26 -8.54 -25.67
N ASP A 151 12.08 -9.59 -25.67
CA ASP A 151 11.77 -10.82 -24.93
C ASP A 151 11.95 -10.67 -23.40
N GLU A 152 12.60 -9.60 -22.96
CA GLU A 152 12.85 -9.33 -21.55
C GLU A 152 11.59 -8.94 -20.79
N LYS A 153 11.48 -9.44 -19.56
CA LYS A 153 10.36 -9.17 -18.65
C LYS A 153 10.87 -8.75 -17.28
N ASN A 154 10.15 -7.84 -16.64
CA ASN A 154 10.44 -7.46 -15.26
C ASN A 154 9.93 -8.53 -14.27
N LYS A 155 10.25 -8.36 -12.97
CA LYS A 155 9.78 -9.24 -11.87
C LYS A 155 8.25 -9.37 -11.77
N LYS A 156 7.50 -8.40 -12.31
CA LYS A 156 6.04 -8.38 -12.37
C LYS A 156 5.50 -8.94 -13.70
N LEU A 157 6.34 -9.65 -14.46
CA LEU A 157 6.05 -10.20 -15.79
C LEU A 157 5.70 -9.15 -16.86
N SER A 158 5.95 -7.86 -16.66
CA SER A 158 5.71 -6.84 -17.70
C SER A 158 6.83 -6.87 -18.74
N LEU A 159 6.48 -6.95 -20.03
CA LEU A 159 7.41 -6.93 -21.16
C LEU A 159 8.08 -5.58 -21.30
N TYR A 160 9.36 -5.58 -21.63
CA TYR A 160 10.07 -4.39 -22.09
C TYR A 160 9.79 -4.12 -23.57
N TRP A 161 9.82 -2.84 -23.91
CA TRP A 161 9.65 -2.32 -25.26
C TRP A 161 10.81 -1.42 -25.58
N HIS A 162 11.44 -1.67 -26.73
CA HIS A 162 12.50 -0.82 -27.23
C HIS A 162 11.89 0.48 -27.75
N CYS A 163 12.36 1.61 -27.23
CA CYS A 163 11.81 2.92 -27.52
C CYS A 163 12.89 3.88 -28.02
N ARG A 164 12.60 4.65 -29.06
CA ARG A 164 13.43 5.77 -29.50
C ARG A 164 12.88 7.08 -28.97
N CYS A 165 13.73 7.83 -28.29
CA CYS A 165 13.38 9.16 -27.82
C CYS A 165 13.61 10.19 -28.93
N THR A 166 12.84 11.28 -28.93
CA THR A 166 13.10 12.47 -29.77
C THR A 166 14.49 13.08 -29.58
N CYS A 167 15.16 12.79 -28.45
CA CYS A 167 16.55 13.15 -28.16
C CYS A 167 17.57 12.38 -29.03
N GLY A 168 17.15 11.37 -29.79
CA GLY A 168 18.02 10.45 -30.54
C GLY A 168 18.40 9.19 -29.75
N ASN A 169 18.36 9.23 -28.42
CA ASN A 169 18.71 8.06 -27.60
C ASN A 169 17.61 7.00 -27.60
N GLU A 170 18.05 5.75 -27.51
CA GLU A 170 17.19 4.57 -27.41
C GLU A 170 17.28 3.94 -26.01
N LEU A 171 16.20 3.31 -25.57
CA LEU A 171 16.12 2.66 -24.27
C LEU A 171 14.98 1.64 -24.22
N ASP A 172 15.14 0.66 -23.35
CA ASP A 172 14.11 -0.32 -23.05
C ASP A 172 13.24 0.16 -21.88
N VAL A 173 11.93 0.18 -22.10
CA VAL A 173 10.95 0.63 -21.11
C VAL A 173 9.88 -0.43 -20.93
N SER A 174 9.59 -0.80 -19.68
CA SER A 174 8.51 -1.73 -19.38
C SER A 174 7.17 -1.16 -19.84
N ARG A 175 6.30 -2.02 -20.37
CA ARG A 175 4.93 -1.68 -20.78
C ARG A 175 4.17 -0.89 -19.72
N ASP A 176 4.27 -1.29 -18.45
CA ASP A 176 3.57 -0.63 -17.35
C ASP A 176 4.03 0.83 -17.17
N ALA A 177 5.33 1.09 -17.35
CA ALA A 177 5.91 2.43 -17.22
C ALA A 177 5.52 3.35 -18.40
N LEU A 178 5.32 2.79 -19.60
CA LEU A 178 4.78 3.51 -20.75
C LEU A 178 3.32 3.88 -20.52
N LEU A 179 2.48 2.91 -20.12
CA LEU A 179 1.05 3.10 -19.93
C LEU A 179 0.71 3.99 -18.72
N SER A 180 1.45 3.86 -17.62
CA SER A 180 1.27 4.74 -16.44
C SER A 180 1.82 6.15 -16.65
N GLY A 181 2.58 6.39 -17.72
CA GLY A 181 3.25 7.66 -17.95
C GLY A 181 4.41 7.95 -16.99
N ALA A 182 4.89 6.93 -16.25
CA ALA A 182 6.03 7.06 -15.35
C ALA A 182 7.33 7.39 -16.11
N LYS A 183 7.47 6.91 -17.36
CA LYS A 183 8.64 7.16 -18.21
C LYS A 183 8.21 7.85 -19.51
N LYS A 184 8.50 9.14 -19.63
CA LYS A 184 8.12 10.00 -20.77
C LYS A 184 9.27 10.38 -21.72
N SER A 185 10.52 10.09 -21.35
CA SER A 185 11.71 10.40 -22.14
C SER A 185 12.89 9.50 -21.78
N CYS A 186 13.95 9.54 -22.60
CA CYS A 186 15.24 8.89 -22.36
C CYS A 186 15.84 9.29 -20.97
N GLY A 187 15.47 10.46 -20.46
CA GLY A 187 16.10 11.14 -19.33
C GLY A 187 16.41 12.60 -19.68
N CYS A 188 16.48 12.91 -20.98
CA CYS A 188 16.74 14.26 -21.50
C CYS A 188 15.78 15.31 -20.94
N LEU A 189 14.48 15.00 -20.79
CA LEU A 189 13.51 15.97 -20.28
C LEU A 189 13.85 16.38 -18.84
N GLN A 190 14.29 15.42 -18.03
CA GLN A 190 14.74 15.69 -16.67
C GLN A 190 16.06 16.47 -16.71
N GLN A 191 17.00 16.08 -17.58
CA GLN A 191 18.28 16.76 -17.72
C GLN A 191 18.14 18.21 -18.17
N GLU A 192 17.32 18.50 -19.17
CA GLU A 192 17.00 19.86 -19.64
C GLU A 192 16.40 20.70 -18.51
N ALA A 193 15.46 20.14 -17.75
CA ALA A 193 14.89 20.82 -16.58
C ALA A 193 15.96 21.12 -15.52
N TRP A 194 16.89 20.19 -15.27
CA TRP A 194 18.01 20.42 -14.37
C TRP A 194 18.98 21.46 -14.89
N ASP A 195 19.32 21.45 -16.18
CA ASP A 195 20.28 22.38 -16.76
C ASP A 195 19.71 23.80 -16.81
N GLY A 196 18.41 23.94 -17.09
CA GLY A 196 17.70 25.21 -16.95
C GLY A 196 17.74 25.76 -15.51
N ILE A 197 17.62 24.89 -14.50
CA ILE A 197 17.74 25.29 -13.09
C ILE A 197 19.19 25.59 -12.70
N LYS A 198 20.16 24.78 -13.13
CA LYS A 198 21.60 24.98 -12.83
C LYS A 198 22.08 26.34 -13.31
N ASN A 199 21.65 26.77 -14.50
CA ASN A 199 22.03 28.06 -15.06
C ASN A 199 21.49 29.26 -14.26
N GLN A 200 20.50 29.04 -13.38
CA GLN A 200 19.94 30.06 -12.47
C GLN A 200 20.52 29.99 -11.06
N LEU A 201 21.34 28.98 -10.73
CA LEU A 201 21.86 28.75 -9.39
C LEU A 201 23.36 29.04 -9.34
N THR A 202 23.75 29.86 -8.38
CA THR A 202 25.13 30.24 -8.16
C THR A 202 25.83 29.18 -7.30
N ARG A 203 26.80 28.48 -7.89
CA ARG A 203 27.62 27.49 -7.19
C ARG A 203 29.04 28.00 -6.98
N VAL A 204 29.49 27.95 -5.73
CA VAL A 204 30.87 28.23 -5.32
C VAL A 204 31.38 27.04 -4.52
N ASP A 205 32.47 26.42 -4.96
CA ASP A 205 33.07 25.23 -4.33
C ASP A 205 32.08 24.09 -4.06
N GLY A 206 31.22 23.81 -5.04
CA GLY A 206 30.18 22.78 -4.93
C GLY A 206 29.03 23.12 -3.97
N THR A 207 28.99 24.35 -3.43
CA THR A 207 27.93 24.84 -2.54
C THR A 207 27.05 25.84 -3.28
N CYS A 208 25.73 25.62 -3.24
CA CYS A 208 24.74 26.48 -3.88
C CYS A 208 24.30 27.60 -2.93
N ILE A 209 24.51 28.85 -3.31
CA ILE A 209 24.23 30.03 -2.46
C ILE A 209 22.73 30.16 -2.18
N GLU A 210 21.90 30.07 -3.21
CA GLU A 210 20.44 30.25 -3.09
C GLU A 210 19.80 29.13 -2.26
N TRP A 211 20.40 27.94 -2.22
CA TRP A 211 19.94 26.84 -1.36
C TRP A 211 20.29 27.04 0.12
N LEU A 212 21.35 27.79 0.42
CA LEU A 212 21.68 28.18 1.79
C LEU A 212 20.78 29.35 2.23
N GLU A 213 20.57 30.35 1.37
CA GLU A 213 19.72 31.52 1.64
C GLU A 213 18.24 31.16 1.80
N LYS A 214 17.68 30.43 0.83
CA LYS A 214 16.24 30.10 0.79
C LYS A 214 15.98 28.71 1.36
N ARG A 215 16.78 28.29 2.34
CA ARG A 215 16.73 26.92 2.85
C ARG A 215 15.39 26.64 3.53
N LYS A 216 14.66 25.64 3.02
CA LYS A 216 13.41 25.16 3.64
C LYS A 216 13.69 24.35 4.90
N TYR A 217 12.79 24.44 5.87
CA TYR A 217 12.77 23.54 7.03
C TYR A 217 12.62 22.08 6.58
N ARG A 218 13.38 21.17 7.19
CA ARG A 218 13.32 19.72 6.92
C ARG A 218 13.39 18.92 8.21
N CYS A 219 12.52 17.91 8.30
CA CYS A 219 12.40 16.94 9.39
C CYS A 219 12.55 15.49 8.88
N ASP A 220 13.55 15.27 8.03
CA ASP A 220 13.78 14.02 7.30
C ASP A 220 14.44 12.91 8.13
N ASN A 221 14.71 13.15 9.42
CA ASN A 221 15.35 12.18 10.29
C ASN A 221 14.50 11.83 11.51
N THR A 222 14.91 10.77 12.21
CA THR A 222 14.19 10.20 13.36
C THR A 222 14.15 11.10 14.59
N SER A 223 14.95 12.17 14.64
CA SER A 223 14.89 13.16 15.72
C SER A 223 13.89 14.28 15.43
N GLY A 224 13.48 14.45 14.17
CA GLY A 224 12.62 15.55 13.72
C GLY A 224 13.38 16.84 13.38
N PHE A 225 14.70 16.90 13.57
CA PHE A 225 15.50 18.09 13.21
C PHE A 225 16.72 17.72 12.37
N ARG A 226 16.81 18.26 11.15
CA ARG A 226 17.90 18.04 10.21
C ARG A 226 19.29 18.11 10.86
N GLY A 227 20.14 17.13 10.58
CA GLY A 227 21.51 17.10 11.09
C GLY A 227 21.65 16.69 12.55
N VAL A 228 20.55 16.60 13.31
CA VAL A 228 20.49 16.06 14.67
C VAL A 228 19.98 14.63 14.58
N ASN A 229 20.75 13.63 14.98
CA ASN A 229 20.35 12.23 14.87
C ASN A 229 20.31 11.58 16.26
N ARG A 230 19.21 10.90 16.58
CA ARG A 230 19.07 10.15 17.85
C ARG A 230 19.97 8.90 17.82
N MET A 231 20.71 8.65 18.89
CA MET A 231 21.57 7.47 19.03
C MET A 231 20.86 6.32 19.74
N LYS A 232 21.32 5.08 19.51
CA LYS A 232 20.75 3.86 20.13
C LYS A 232 20.92 3.83 21.66
N GLN A 233 22.02 4.37 22.18
CA GLN A 233 22.35 4.41 23.62
C GLN A 233 21.76 5.63 24.34
N GLY A 234 20.80 6.32 23.72
CA GLY A 234 20.32 7.63 24.19
C GLY A 234 21.21 8.79 23.73
N GLY A 235 20.65 10.00 23.74
CA GLY A 235 21.31 11.23 23.29
C GLY A 235 21.25 11.48 21.77
N TYR A 236 21.84 12.61 21.37
CA TYR A 236 21.74 13.19 20.04
C TYR A 236 23.13 13.51 19.48
N ARG A 237 23.38 13.06 18.25
CA ARG A 237 24.59 13.39 17.49
C ARG A 237 24.29 14.50 16.51
N VAL A 238 25.10 15.55 16.55
CA VAL A 238 24.95 16.72 15.68
C VAL A 238 26.09 16.77 14.67
N THR A 239 25.73 16.89 13.40
CA THR A 239 26.68 17.02 12.29
C THR A 239 26.22 18.12 11.36
N ILE A 240 27.12 18.82 10.67
CA ILE A 240 26.83 19.79 9.61
C ILE A 240 27.58 19.43 8.33
N GLY A 241 26.97 19.67 7.17
CA GLY A 241 27.60 19.44 5.87
C GLY A 241 27.94 20.76 5.19
N PHE A 242 29.13 20.87 4.60
CA PHE A 242 29.58 22.03 3.83
C PHE A 242 30.65 21.62 2.82
N LYS A 243 30.63 22.15 1.59
CA LYS A 243 31.52 21.75 0.46
C LYS A 243 31.65 20.22 0.28
N GLY A 244 30.56 19.48 0.40
CA GLY A 244 30.55 18.01 0.32
C GLY A 244 31.19 17.27 1.50
N LYS A 245 31.80 17.96 2.46
CA LYS A 245 32.39 17.39 3.68
C LYS A 245 31.38 17.42 4.83
N ARG A 246 31.46 16.43 5.72
CA ARG A 246 30.63 16.35 6.94
C ARG A 246 31.46 16.65 8.17
N PHE A 247 31.08 17.67 8.91
CA PHE A 247 31.71 18.09 10.16
C PHE A 247 30.87 17.61 11.34
N TYR A 248 31.49 16.92 12.29
CA TYR A 248 30.85 16.52 13.54
C TYR A 248 30.99 17.65 14.55
N ILE A 249 29.86 18.10 15.11
CA ILE A 249 29.79 19.20 16.07
C ILE A 249 29.94 18.61 17.48
N GLY A 250 29.06 17.67 17.85
CA GLY A 250 29.07 17.11 19.19
C GLY A 250 28.02 16.04 19.44
N LYS A 251 28.05 15.51 20.66
CA LYS A 251 27.04 14.63 21.25
C LYS A 251 26.39 15.38 22.40
N TYR A 252 25.08 15.39 22.43
CA TYR A 252 24.27 16.10 23.42
C TYR A 252 23.31 15.13 24.07
N ARG A 253 22.98 15.34 25.35
CA ARG A 253 21.99 14.52 26.05
C ARG A 253 20.58 15.02 25.76
N SER A 254 20.39 16.34 25.76
CA SER A 254 19.12 17.00 25.46
C SER A 254 18.92 17.22 23.95
N PHE A 255 17.66 17.13 23.51
CA PHE A 255 17.29 17.46 22.14
C PHE A 255 17.46 18.96 21.87
N GLN A 256 17.07 19.81 22.83
CA GLN A 256 17.13 21.27 22.67
C GLN A 256 18.57 21.76 22.52
N GLU A 257 19.50 21.26 23.34
CA GLU A 257 20.93 21.57 23.22
C GLU A 257 21.48 21.14 21.86
N ALA A 258 21.07 19.96 21.37
CA ALA A 258 21.50 19.44 20.08
C ALA A 258 21.00 20.30 18.91
N VAL A 259 19.76 20.79 19.00
CA VAL A 259 19.17 21.71 18.02
C VAL A 259 19.87 23.06 18.05
N GLN A 260 20.13 23.60 19.25
CA GLN A 260 20.81 24.88 19.41
C GLN A 260 22.24 24.83 18.82
N ALA A 261 23.02 23.81 19.16
CA ALA A 261 24.35 23.60 18.57
C ALA A 261 24.31 23.41 17.05
N ARG A 262 23.21 22.85 16.52
CA ARG A 262 23.01 22.72 15.07
C ARG A 262 22.71 24.08 14.42
N LEU A 263 21.94 24.96 15.08
CA LEU A 263 21.64 26.31 14.60
C LEU A 263 22.89 27.21 14.63
N GLU A 264 23.64 27.20 15.72
CA GLU A 264 24.90 27.96 15.85
C GLU A 264 25.91 27.58 14.76
N ALA A 265 26.06 26.28 14.50
CA ALA A 265 26.93 25.81 13.43
C ALA A 265 26.46 26.27 12.04
N GLU A 266 25.16 26.47 11.84
CA GLU A 266 24.62 26.96 10.56
C GLU A 266 24.77 28.45 10.38
N GLU A 267 24.56 29.23 11.44
CA GLU A 267 24.84 30.66 11.42
C GLU A 267 26.33 30.89 11.11
N LEU A 268 27.21 30.14 11.78
CA LEU A 268 28.65 30.24 11.56
C LEU A 268 29.01 29.81 10.13
N VAL A 269 28.67 28.58 9.72
CA VAL A 269 29.15 28.00 8.46
C VAL A 269 28.31 28.40 7.25
N HIS A 270 26.98 28.25 7.31
CA HIS A 270 26.12 28.48 6.15
C HIS A 270 25.84 29.97 5.95
N GLU A 271 25.37 30.68 6.98
CA GLU A 271 25.10 32.11 6.86
C GLU A 271 26.40 32.91 6.74
N GLY A 272 27.44 32.55 7.50
CA GLY A 272 28.76 33.17 7.40
C GLY A 272 29.39 33.04 6.01
N PHE A 273 29.16 31.93 5.30
CA PHE A 273 29.59 31.75 3.91
C PHE A 273 28.80 32.63 2.95
N VAL A 274 27.47 32.63 3.06
CA VAL A 274 26.58 33.46 2.21
C VAL A 274 26.93 34.94 2.35
N LYS A 275 27.10 35.45 3.58
CA LYS A 275 27.45 36.86 3.84
C LYS A 275 28.76 37.24 3.15
N ARG A 276 29.81 36.43 3.30
CA ARG A 276 31.11 36.66 2.67
C ARG A 276 31.06 36.55 1.15
N TYR A 277 30.26 35.62 0.62
CA TYR A 277 30.01 35.53 -0.81
C TYR A 277 29.35 36.79 -1.37
N ARG A 278 28.34 37.35 -0.70
CA ARG A 278 27.67 38.59 -1.13
C ARG A 278 28.62 39.79 -1.08
N LEU A 279 29.46 39.90 -0.04
CA LEU A 279 30.50 40.94 0.05
C LEU A 279 31.53 40.82 -1.08
N TRP A 280 32.01 39.61 -1.35
CA TRP A 280 32.91 39.34 -2.46
C TRP A 280 32.27 39.69 -3.81
N GLN A 281 31.03 39.26 -4.03
CA GLN A 281 30.27 39.53 -5.25
C GLN A 281 30.10 41.03 -5.49
N GLN A 282 29.84 41.82 -4.45
CA GLN A 282 29.72 43.27 -4.55
C GLN A 282 31.05 43.93 -4.96
N LYS A 283 32.17 43.51 -4.35
CA LYS A 283 33.51 44.02 -4.70
C LYS A 283 33.92 43.62 -6.12
N ALA A 284 33.72 42.36 -6.49
CA ALA A 284 34.01 41.85 -7.83
C ALA A 284 33.13 42.50 -8.91
N ALA A 285 31.93 42.96 -8.58
CA ALA A 285 31.08 43.72 -9.49
C ALA A 285 31.55 45.17 -9.70
N GLN A 286 32.25 45.75 -8.72
CA GLN A 286 32.85 47.09 -8.83
C GLN A 286 34.20 47.05 -9.55
N ASP A 287 34.99 46.00 -9.30
CA ASP A 287 36.29 45.77 -9.90
C ASP A 287 36.44 44.28 -10.30
N ALA A 288 36.28 44.04 -11.61
CA ALA A 288 36.34 42.68 -12.17
C ALA A 288 37.77 42.10 -12.16
N GLU A 289 38.80 42.94 -12.25
CA GLU A 289 40.19 42.51 -12.21
C GLU A 289 40.55 42.05 -10.79
N TRP A 290 40.12 42.81 -9.78
CA TRP A 290 40.25 42.42 -8.39
C TRP A 290 39.55 41.09 -8.08
N GLY A 291 38.33 40.89 -8.60
CA GLY A 291 37.56 39.65 -8.39
C GLY A 291 38.24 38.41 -8.97
N THR A 292 38.96 38.57 -10.08
CA THR A 292 39.75 37.49 -10.72
C THR A 292 41.01 37.17 -9.92
N GLN A 293 41.68 38.19 -9.39
CA GLN A 293 42.89 38.02 -8.57
C GLN A 293 42.60 37.52 -7.15
N ASN A 294 41.39 37.76 -6.63
CA ASN A 294 41.00 37.44 -5.26
C ASN A 294 39.75 36.54 -5.23
N PRO A 295 39.86 35.25 -5.63
CA PRO A 295 38.73 34.33 -5.54
C PRO A 295 38.28 34.15 -4.08
N LEU A 296 36.98 33.96 -3.83
CA LEU A 296 36.49 33.72 -2.48
C LEU A 296 37.06 32.42 -1.90
N ILE A 297 37.82 32.54 -0.82
CA ILE A 297 38.31 31.42 -0.01
C ILE A 297 37.45 31.40 1.25
N PHE A 298 36.76 30.29 1.50
CA PHE A 298 36.05 30.04 2.74
C PHE A 298 36.20 28.57 3.13
N GLU A 299 37.07 28.28 4.07
CA GLU A 299 37.33 26.93 4.58
C GLU A 299 36.84 26.79 6.02
N VAL A 300 36.36 25.58 6.34
CA VAL A 300 35.89 25.23 7.68
C VAL A 300 36.84 24.18 8.24
N GLU A 301 37.54 24.54 9.30
CA GLU A 301 38.40 23.63 10.03
C GLU A 301 37.81 23.32 11.40
N ARG A 302 38.11 22.13 11.92
CA ARG A 302 37.75 21.77 13.29
C ARG A 302 39.00 21.77 14.15
N LYS A 303 39.10 22.70 15.10
CA LYS A 303 40.20 22.78 16.08
C LYS A 303 39.61 22.74 17.49
N ASN A 304 40.20 21.91 18.36
CA ASN A 304 39.79 21.76 19.76
C ASN A 304 38.29 21.50 19.98
N GLY A 305 37.66 20.78 19.06
CA GLY A 305 36.23 20.47 19.12
C GLY A 305 35.30 21.49 18.48
N ASN A 306 35.77 22.71 18.22
CA ASN A 306 34.99 23.82 17.65
C ASN A 306 35.26 24.01 16.14
N LEU A 307 34.31 24.62 15.45
CA LEU A 307 34.43 24.98 14.04
C LEU A 307 35.07 26.37 13.92
N HIS A 308 36.12 26.48 13.12
CA HIS A 308 36.82 27.72 12.80
C HIS A 308 36.71 28.00 11.30
N ILE A 309 36.48 29.26 10.96
CA ILE A 309 36.36 29.71 9.58
C ILE A 309 37.66 30.39 9.18
N ILE A 310 38.20 29.96 8.05
CA ILE A 310 39.32 30.60 7.37
C ILE A 310 38.74 31.25 6.12
N SER A 311 38.78 32.58 6.05
CA SER A 311 38.26 33.33 4.90
C SER A 311 39.20 34.46 4.52
N ASN A 312 39.39 34.67 3.22
CA ASN A 312 40.14 35.84 2.72
C ASN A 312 39.26 37.11 2.64
N ILE A 313 37.95 36.96 2.80
CA ILE A 313 37.00 38.07 2.94
C ILE A 313 36.60 38.18 4.40
N ASN A 314 36.94 39.33 5.00
CA ASN A 314 36.54 39.66 6.36
C ASN A 314 35.04 39.97 6.41
N SER A 315 34.38 39.46 7.44
CA SER A 315 32.98 39.74 7.77
C SER A 315 32.83 41.07 8.47
#